data_AF-A0A7X9AEI9-F1
#
_entry.id   AF-A0A7X9AEI9-F1
#
_cell.length_a   1.000
_cell.length_b   1.000
_cell.length_c   1.000
_cell.angle_alpha   90.00
_cell.angle_beta   90.00
_cell.angle_gamma   90.00
#
_symmetry.space_group_name_H-M   'P 1'
#
loop_
_entity.id
_entity.type
_entity.pdbx_description
1 polymer ?
#
loop_
_entity_poly.entity_id
_entity_poly.type
_entity_poly.pdbx_seq_one_letter_code
_entity_poly.pdbx_strand_id
1 'polypeptide(L)'
;MSAPTISLPSGIFRCVEVDPPWQYRDRSFNGTNSTQRQRSHCPYPTMPVRDLFEMRSEIRRLLHPDRAHLWLWATKDFLPQAFAIVEHWGFAYKQNFVWLKTRPRKSLVEVGKQVLDFIPEAGLSAAERKRRAETLAEVLAEKIRIAGIPTIGMGSWGRGAIEFIVFGTTNPKMRLVNATREPNYFTAPRGKHSAKPAEAYDLIARNSPGPRCSLFQRTPSRA
;
A
#
# COMPACT_ATOMS: atom_id res chain seq x y z
N MET A 1 9.21 -28.32 -7.55
CA MET A 1 9.76 -27.64 -6.36
C MET A 1 8.60 -27.36 -5.45
N SER A 2 8.57 -28.00 -4.27
CA SER A 2 7.51 -27.81 -3.28
C SER A 2 7.51 -26.37 -2.79
N ALA A 3 6.34 -25.77 -2.59
CA ALA A 3 6.21 -24.44 -2.03
C ALA A 3 7.01 -24.36 -0.70
N PRO A 4 7.65 -23.22 -0.38
CA PRO A 4 8.33 -23.05 0.90
C PRO A 4 7.36 -23.40 2.03
N THR A 5 7.81 -24.17 3.02
CA THR A 5 6.98 -24.51 4.18
C THR A 5 6.69 -23.23 4.97
N ILE A 6 5.49 -22.68 4.79
CA ILE A 6 5.06 -21.48 5.49
C ILE A 6 4.65 -21.87 6.91
N SER A 7 5.36 -21.35 7.90
CA SER A 7 4.91 -21.42 9.29
C SER A 7 3.73 -20.46 9.47
N LEU A 8 2.52 -21.01 9.58
CA LEU A 8 1.31 -20.24 9.82
C LEU A 8 1.06 -20.08 11.33
N PRO A 9 0.47 -18.96 11.77
CA PRO A 9 0.10 -18.79 13.16
C PRO A 9 -0.97 -19.81 13.56
N SER A 10 -0.92 -20.27 14.81
CA SER A 10 -2.01 -21.04 15.41
C SER A 10 -3.12 -20.11 15.90
N GLY A 11 -4.37 -20.52 15.73
CA GLY A 11 -5.54 -19.81 16.26
C GLY A 11 -6.57 -19.44 15.19
N ILE A 12 -7.63 -18.78 15.64
CA ILE A 12 -8.77 -18.36 14.84
C ILE A 12 -8.87 -16.84 14.87
N PHE A 13 -8.86 -16.21 13.71
CA PHE A 13 -8.71 -14.77 13.51
C PHE A 13 -9.92 -14.15 12.83
N ARG A 14 -10.30 -12.95 13.27
CA ARG A 14 -11.33 -12.14 12.61
C ARG A 14 -10.75 -11.19 11.57
N CYS A 15 -9.43 -11.12 11.46
CA CYS A 15 -8.73 -10.32 10.46
C CYS A 15 -7.43 -11.02 10.08
N VAL A 16 -7.22 -11.20 8.78
CA VAL A 16 -5.95 -11.67 8.23
C VAL A 16 -5.41 -10.61 7.28
N GLU A 17 -4.18 -10.18 7.53
CA GLU A 17 -3.40 -9.35 6.62
C GLU A 17 -2.40 -10.25 5.89
N VAL A 18 -2.29 -10.10 4.57
CA VAL A 18 -1.37 -10.90 3.77
C VAL A 18 -0.58 -9.96 2.86
N ASP A 19 0.76 -10.02 2.92
CA ASP A 19 1.66 -9.37 1.96
C ASP A 19 2.35 -10.42 1.08
N PRO A 20 1.69 -10.94 0.04
CA PRO A 20 2.19 -12.08 -0.69
C PRO A 20 3.61 -11.81 -1.23
N PRO A 21 4.51 -12.80 -1.14
CA PRO A 21 5.88 -12.66 -1.64
C PRO A 21 5.89 -12.83 -3.16
N TRP A 22 5.21 -11.96 -3.89
CA TRP A 22 4.93 -12.11 -5.32
C TRP A 22 6.17 -12.43 -6.16
N GLN A 23 6.14 -13.56 -6.87
CA GLN A 23 7.17 -13.89 -7.85
C GLN A 23 6.90 -13.17 -9.16
N TYR A 24 7.69 -12.14 -9.43
CA TYR A 24 7.70 -11.46 -10.73
C TYR A 24 8.24 -12.40 -11.81
N ARG A 25 7.59 -12.40 -12.98
CA ARG A 25 8.19 -12.98 -14.19
C ARG A 25 9.33 -12.08 -14.66
N ASP A 26 10.37 -12.69 -15.22
CA ASP A 26 11.42 -11.96 -15.90
C ASP A 26 10.81 -11.13 -17.04
N ARG A 27 10.99 -9.81 -16.96
CA ARG A 27 10.57 -8.90 -18.02
C ARG A 27 11.77 -8.62 -18.90
N SER A 28 12.01 -9.44 -19.93
CA SER A 28 12.84 -9.02 -21.06
C SER A 28 11.97 -8.15 -21.97
N PHE A 29 12.02 -6.83 -21.79
CA PHE A 29 11.43 -5.90 -22.75
C PHE A 29 12.59 -5.25 -23.52
N ASN A 30 12.63 -5.46 -24.84
CA ASN A 30 13.63 -4.92 -25.79
C ASN A 30 15.07 -5.43 -25.71
N GLY A 31 15.33 -6.75 -25.70
CA GLY A 31 16.60 -7.34 -26.16
C GLY A 31 17.90 -6.81 -25.52
N THR A 32 17.80 -6.02 -24.46
CA THR A 32 18.90 -5.44 -23.71
C THR A 32 18.82 -6.07 -22.33
N ASN A 33 19.91 -6.73 -21.94
CA ASN A 33 20.08 -7.47 -20.69
C ASN A 33 20.06 -6.56 -19.43
N SER A 34 19.15 -5.59 -19.35
CA SER A 34 19.12 -4.57 -18.30
C SER A 34 18.14 -4.88 -17.16
N THR A 35 17.22 -5.82 -17.32
CA THR A 35 16.24 -6.15 -16.26
C THR A 35 16.67 -7.28 -15.34
N GLN A 36 17.62 -8.12 -15.77
CA GLN A 36 18.16 -9.22 -14.97
C GLN A 36 19.10 -8.77 -13.84
N ARG A 37 19.46 -7.48 -13.75
CA ARG A 37 20.39 -6.98 -12.72
C ARG A 37 19.73 -6.21 -11.57
N GLN A 38 18.54 -5.62 -11.72
CA GLN A 38 18.00 -4.68 -10.71
C GLN A 38 16.92 -5.23 -9.77
N ARG A 39 16.22 -6.32 -10.10
CA ARG A 39 15.27 -6.97 -9.17
C ARG A 39 15.75 -8.31 -8.62
N SER A 40 16.86 -8.82 -9.14
CA SER A 40 17.47 -10.12 -8.83
C SER A 40 18.15 -10.19 -7.45
N HIS A 41 18.01 -9.16 -6.62
CA HIS A 41 18.39 -9.19 -5.20
C HIS A 41 17.18 -9.01 -4.30
N CYS A 42 16.05 -9.65 -4.63
CA CYS A 42 14.98 -9.88 -3.66
C CYS A 42 15.57 -10.72 -2.53
N PRO A 43 15.81 -10.18 -1.32
CA PRO A 43 16.59 -10.86 -0.29
C PRO A 43 15.79 -11.95 0.45
N TYR A 44 14.64 -12.35 -0.09
CA TYR A 44 13.70 -13.30 0.48
C TYR A 44 13.08 -14.19 -0.60
N PRO A 45 12.69 -15.43 -0.26
CA PRO A 45 11.96 -16.32 -1.16
C PRO A 45 10.68 -15.68 -1.70
N THR A 46 10.41 -15.91 -2.98
CA THR A 46 9.18 -15.48 -3.66
C THR A 46 8.28 -16.67 -3.97
N MET A 47 7.01 -16.41 -4.23
CA MET A 47 5.99 -17.42 -4.47
C MET A 47 5.26 -17.12 -5.79
N PRO A 48 5.15 -18.11 -6.70
CA PRO A 48 4.35 -17.96 -7.90
C PRO A 48 2.87 -17.84 -7.54
N VAL A 49 2.12 -17.18 -8.41
CA VAL A 49 0.68 -16.97 -8.21
C VAL A 49 -0.07 -18.28 -7.95
N ARG A 50 0.28 -19.37 -8.64
CA ARG A 50 -0.37 -20.67 -8.45
C ARG A 50 -0.29 -21.17 -7.00
N ASP A 51 0.87 -21.04 -6.36
CA ASP A 51 1.10 -21.52 -4.99
C ASP A 51 0.30 -20.65 -4.01
N LEU A 52 0.11 -19.35 -4.30
CA LEU A 52 -0.78 -18.47 -3.53
C LEU A 52 -2.25 -18.90 -3.65
N PHE A 53 -2.70 -19.35 -4.82
CA PHE A 53 -4.05 -19.91 -4.97
C PHE A 53 -4.22 -21.17 -4.10
N GLU A 54 -3.21 -22.05 -4.07
CA GLU A 54 -3.23 -23.30 -3.31
C GLU A 54 -3.33 -23.08 -1.78
N MET A 55 -2.91 -21.92 -1.27
CA MET A 55 -3.06 -21.55 0.15
C MET A 55 -4.50 -21.41 0.65
N ARG A 56 -5.52 -21.62 -0.19
CA ARG A 56 -6.93 -21.48 0.18
C ARG A 56 -7.29 -22.22 1.48
N SER A 57 -6.89 -23.48 1.59
CA SER A 57 -7.23 -24.32 2.74
C SER A 57 -6.58 -23.81 4.02
N GLU A 58 -5.31 -23.43 3.93
CA GLU A 58 -4.50 -22.82 4.98
C GLU A 58 -5.13 -21.53 5.49
N ILE A 59 -5.45 -20.61 4.58
CA ILE A 59 -6.08 -19.33 4.92
C ILE A 59 -7.42 -19.57 5.60
N ARG A 60 -8.27 -20.45 5.05
CA ARG A 60 -9.60 -20.71 5.61
C ARG A 60 -9.56 -21.29 7.03
N ARG A 61 -8.58 -22.13 7.35
CA ARG A 61 -8.40 -22.68 8.71
C ARG A 61 -8.10 -21.61 9.75
N LEU A 62 -7.55 -20.46 9.35
CA LEU A 62 -7.25 -19.34 10.25
C LEU A 62 -8.47 -18.47 10.53
N LEU A 63 -9.57 -18.60 9.80
CA LEU A 63 -10.67 -17.63 9.85
C LEU A 63 -11.71 -18.00 10.90
N HIS A 64 -12.21 -16.98 11.60
CA HIS A 64 -13.40 -17.12 12.41
C HIS A 64 -14.60 -17.57 11.55
N PRO A 65 -15.38 -18.58 11.97
CA PRO A 65 -16.44 -19.18 11.15
C PRO A 65 -17.53 -18.17 10.76
N ASP A 66 -17.91 -17.27 11.66
CA ASP A 66 -18.97 -16.29 11.38
C ASP A 66 -18.60 -15.23 10.35
N ARG A 67 -17.46 -14.55 10.56
CA ARG A 67 -17.03 -13.39 9.77
C ARG A 67 -15.56 -13.04 10.00
N ALA A 68 -14.85 -12.77 8.91
CA ALA A 68 -13.46 -12.31 8.94
C ALA A 68 -13.17 -11.31 7.81
N HIS A 69 -12.25 -10.39 8.09
CA HIS A 69 -11.65 -9.48 7.13
C HIS A 69 -10.39 -10.08 6.50
N LEU A 70 -10.16 -9.77 5.22
CA LEU A 70 -8.90 -9.97 4.51
C LEU A 70 -8.37 -8.63 4.00
N TRP A 71 -7.11 -8.37 4.29
CA TRP A 71 -6.33 -7.26 3.73
C TRP A 71 -5.17 -7.84 2.92
N LEU A 72 -5.32 -7.90 1.59
CA LEU A 72 -4.35 -8.51 0.69
C LEU A 72 -3.56 -7.43 -0.05
N TRP A 73 -2.27 -7.29 0.26
CA TRP A 73 -1.41 -6.36 -0.46
C TRP A 73 -1.17 -6.81 -1.90
N ALA A 74 -1.21 -5.87 -2.82
CA ALA A 74 -0.92 -6.09 -4.22
C ALA A 74 -0.13 -4.91 -4.80
N THR A 75 0.82 -5.24 -5.67
CA THR A 75 1.40 -4.24 -6.57
C THR A 75 0.58 -4.17 -7.85
N LYS A 76 0.78 -3.09 -8.63
CA LYS A 76 0.08 -2.90 -9.91
C LYS A 76 0.20 -4.09 -10.88
N ASP A 77 1.32 -4.81 -10.82
CA ASP A 77 1.60 -5.93 -11.72
C ASP A 77 0.80 -7.21 -11.35
N PHE A 78 0.24 -7.27 -10.14
CA PHE A 78 -0.49 -8.44 -9.59
C PHE A 78 -1.93 -8.13 -9.20
N LEU A 79 -2.44 -6.93 -9.50
CA LEU A 79 -3.77 -6.52 -9.07
C LEU A 79 -4.90 -7.43 -9.60
N PRO A 80 -4.91 -7.86 -10.87
CA PRO A 80 -5.89 -8.84 -11.36
C PRO A 80 -5.86 -10.16 -10.59
N GLN A 81 -4.66 -10.66 -10.30
CA GLN A 81 -4.45 -11.91 -9.57
C GLN A 81 -4.88 -11.77 -8.11
N ALA A 82 -4.66 -10.61 -7.49
CA ALA A 82 -5.11 -10.34 -6.13
C ALA A 82 -6.64 -10.41 -6.01
N PHE A 83 -7.40 -9.84 -6.96
CA PHE A 83 -8.86 -10.00 -6.97
C PHE A 83 -9.28 -11.46 -7.09
N ALA A 84 -8.67 -12.19 -8.03
CA ALA A 84 -8.98 -13.61 -8.23
C ALA A 84 -8.63 -14.47 -7.00
N ILE A 85 -7.53 -14.17 -6.30
CA ILE A 85 -7.15 -14.85 -5.05
C ILE A 85 -8.17 -14.56 -3.93
N VAL A 86 -8.59 -13.30 -3.77
CA VAL A 86 -9.59 -12.92 -2.75
C VAL A 86 -10.87 -13.73 -2.94
N GLU A 87 -11.39 -13.79 -4.17
CA GLU A 87 -12.59 -14.57 -4.50
C GLU A 87 -12.35 -16.07 -4.31
N HIS A 88 -11.23 -16.60 -4.79
CA HIS A 88 -10.90 -18.02 -4.69
C HIS A 88 -10.78 -18.51 -3.24
N TRP A 89 -10.17 -17.70 -2.37
CA TRP A 89 -10.08 -17.98 -0.92
C TRP A 89 -11.45 -17.93 -0.22
N GLY A 90 -12.48 -17.42 -0.90
CA GLY A 90 -13.87 -17.37 -0.43
C GLY A 90 -14.21 -16.08 0.31
N PHE A 91 -13.53 -14.97 -0.01
CA PHE A 91 -13.90 -13.64 0.43
C PHE A 91 -14.65 -12.92 -0.68
N ALA A 92 -15.69 -12.18 -0.32
CA ALA A 92 -16.31 -11.22 -1.22
C ALA A 92 -15.47 -9.94 -1.23
N TYR A 93 -14.98 -9.54 -2.40
CA TYR A 93 -14.35 -8.22 -2.59
C TYR A 93 -15.32 -7.09 -2.19
N LYS A 94 -14.78 -6.03 -1.59
CA LYS A 94 -15.55 -4.84 -1.18
C LYS A 94 -14.99 -3.55 -1.75
N GLN A 95 -13.71 -3.32 -1.56
CA GLN A 95 -13.01 -2.12 -2.04
C GLN A 95 -11.51 -2.33 -1.98
N ASN A 96 -10.75 -1.41 -2.57
CA ASN A 96 -9.32 -1.33 -2.42
C ASN A 96 -8.93 -0.12 -1.57
N PHE A 97 -7.84 -0.27 -0.81
CA PHE A 97 -7.13 0.85 -0.19
C PHE A 97 -5.85 1.13 -0.97
N VAL A 98 -5.44 2.39 -0.99
CA VAL A 98 -4.27 2.83 -1.75
C VAL A 98 -3.24 3.45 -0.82
N TRP A 99 -2.03 2.87 -0.81
CA TRP A 99 -0.87 3.54 -0.25
C TRP A 99 -0.31 4.51 -1.30
N LEU A 100 -0.45 5.81 -1.06
CA LEU A 100 0.26 6.84 -1.80
C LEU A 100 1.66 7.06 -1.20
N LYS A 101 2.69 6.71 -1.96
CA LYS A 101 4.09 6.78 -1.50
C LYS A 101 4.55 8.21 -1.47
N THR A 102 4.96 8.67 -0.31
CA THR A 102 5.45 10.03 -0.13
C THR A 102 6.93 10.06 0.21
N ARG A 103 7.50 11.25 0.26
CA ARG A 103 8.80 11.50 0.87
C ARG A 103 8.66 12.50 2.02
N PRO A 104 9.59 12.47 2.98
CA PRO A 104 9.73 13.54 3.96
C PRO A 104 9.86 14.90 3.27
N ARG A 105 9.38 15.93 3.97
CA ARG A 105 9.19 17.27 3.41
C ARG A 105 10.49 17.91 2.94
N LYS A 106 10.36 18.84 1.99
CA LYS A 106 11.26 20.00 1.86
C LYS A 106 10.85 21.05 2.90
N SER A 107 11.75 21.96 3.27
CA SER A 107 11.41 23.02 4.22
C SER A 107 10.24 23.88 3.72
N LEU A 108 9.45 24.50 4.61
CA LEU A 108 8.38 25.45 4.25
C LEU A 108 8.90 26.56 3.32
N VAL A 109 10.17 26.95 3.53
CA VAL A 109 10.90 27.94 2.72
C VAL A 109 11.03 27.49 1.26
N GLU A 110 11.31 26.22 1.00
CA GLU A 110 11.41 25.70 -0.37
C GLU A 110 10.04 25.63 -1.07
N VAL A 111 8.96 25.32 -0.33
CA VAL A 111 7.60 25.34 -0.89
C VAL A 111 7.19 26.78 -1.23
N GLY A 112 7.46 27.74 -0.34
CA GLY A 112 7.17 29.16 -0.60
C GLY A 112 7.89 29.73 -1.83
N LYS A 113 9.14 29.31 -2.07
CA LYS A 113 9.88 29.68 -3.29
C LYS A 113 9.20 29.19 -4.57
N GLN A 114 8.70 27.96 -4.58
CA GLN A 114 8.00 27.41 -5.75
C GLN A 114 6.62 28.03 -5.96
N VAL A 115 5.93 28.43 -4.89
CA VAL A 115 4.64 29.13 -4.99
C VAL A 115 4.79 30.49 -5.66
N LEU A 116 5.91 31.20 -5.41
CA LEU A 116 6.18 32.50 -6.06
C LEU A 116 6.23 32.39 -7.59
N ASP A 117 6.65 31.25 -8.14
CA ASP A 117 6.70 31.00 -9.59
C ASP A 117 5.29 30.98 -10.23
N PHE A 118 4.24 30.76 -9.44
CA PHE A 118 2.84 30.70 -9.91
C PHE A 118 2.04 31.98 -9.62
N ILE A 119 2.62 32.98 -8.93
CA ILE A 119 1.96 34.27 -8.66
C ILE A 119 2.33 35.24 -9.79
N PRO A 120 1.35 35.74 -10.57
CA PRO A 120 1.60 36.67 -11.67
C PRO A 120 2.38 37.90 -11.18
N GLU A 121 3.37 38.34 -11.97
CA GLU A 121 4.17 39.53 -11.63
C GLU A 121 3.41 40.84 -11.85
N ALA A 122 2.40 40.84 -12.72
CA ALA A 122 1.71 42.04 -13.15
C ALA A 122 0.81 42.61 -12.02
N GLY A 123 1.05 43.87 -11.66
CA GLY A 123 0.17 44.66 -10.80
C GLY A 123 0.29 44.42 -9.29
N LEU A 124 1.30 43.68 -8.82
CA LEU A 124 1.53 43.46 -7.39
C LEU A 124 2.91 43.98 -6.98
N SER A 125 3.01 44.64 -5.83
CA SER A 125 4.31 44.96 -5.23
C SER A 125 5.04 43.68 -4.79
N ALA A 126 6.37 43.75 -4.66
CA ALA A 126 7.16 42.64 -4.14
C ALA A 126 6.70 42.18 -2.75
N ALA A 127 6.22 43.10 -1.90
CA ALA A 127 5.71 42.80 -0.57
C ALA A 127 4.39 42.01 -0.62
N GLU A 128 3.48 42.37 -1.51
CA GLU A 128 2.20 41.67 -1.67
C GLU A 128 2.37 40.29 -2.31
N ARG A 129 3.32 40.16 -3.25
CA ARG A 129 3.72 38.85 -3.80
C ARG A 129 4.25 37.94 -2.71
N LYS A 130 5.15 38.43 -1.86
CA LYS A 130 5.72 37.68 -0.74
C LYS A 130 4.63 37.22 0.24
N ARG A 131 3.75 38.13 0.66
CA ARG A 131 2.66 37.83 1.61
C ARG A 131 1.70 36.77 1.07
N ARG A 132 1.30 36.87 -0.21
CA ARG A 132 0.43 35.87 -0.85
C ARG A 132 1.11 34.52 -0.98
N ALA A 133 2.40 34.49 -1.32
CA ALA A 133 3.18 33.25 -1.37
C ALA A 133 3.30 32.60 -0.01
N GLU A 134 3.49 33.37 1.06
CA GLU A 134 3.54 32.88 2.44
C GLU A 134 2.20 32.23 2.85
N THR A 135 1.06 32.91 2.62
CA THR A 135 -0.27 32.32 2.93
C THR A 135 -0.58 31.08 2.10
N LEU A 136 -0.29 31.09 0.79
CA LEU A 136 -0.45 29.90 -0.05
C LEU A 136 0.48 28.78 0.39
N ALA A 137 1.72 29.10 0.76
CA ALA A 137 2.67 28.13 1.31
C ALA A 137 2.19 27.57 2.64
N GLU A 138 1.55 28.35 3.52
CA GLU A 138 0.95 27.86 4.77
C GLU A 138 -0.23 26.92 4.51
N VAL A 139 -1.16 27.29 3.61
CA VAL A 139 -2.33 26.46 3.28
C VAL A 139 -1.90 25.17 2.55
N LEU A 140 -0.99 25.29 1.59
CA LEU A 140 -0.42 24.15 0.89
C LEU A 140 0.42 23.30 1.84
N ALA A 141 1.22 23.92 2.69
CA ALA A 141 1.97 23.20 3.70
C ALA A 141 1.05 22.50 4.67
N GLU A 142 -0.08 23.05 5.09
CA GLU A 142 -1.03 22.38 5.96
C GLU A 142 -1.65 21.15 5.27
N LYS A 143 -2.08 21.30 4.02
CA LYS A 143 -2.62 20.18 3.22
C LYS A 143 -1.56 19.11 2.90
N ILE A 144 -0.35 19.53 2.54
CA ILE A 144 0.82 18.65 2.30
C ILE A 144 1.37 18.10 3.63
N ARG A 145 1.20 18.80 4.76
CA ARG A 145 1.62 18.38 6.09
C ARG A 145 0.84 17.15 6.50
N ILE A 146 -0.46 17.13 6.17
CA ILE A 146 -1.38 16.01 6.36
C ILE A 146 -1.09 14.86 5.37
N ALA A 147 -0.73 15.16 4.11
CA ALA A 147 -0.66 14.16 3.04
C ALA A 147 0.75 13.73 2.58
N GLY A 148 1.83 14.39 3.00
CA GLY A 148 3.18 14.21 2.43
C GLY A 148 3.31 14.67 0.97
N ILE A 149 4.54 14.68 0.42
CA ILE A 149 4.78 14.98 -1.00
C ILE A 149 4.81 13.66 -1.78
N PRO A 150 3.90 13.44 -2.76
CA PRO A 150 3.90 12.23 -3.59
C PRO A 150 5.23 12.00 -4.30
N THR A 151 5.62 10.73 -4.40
CA THR A 151 6.86 10.31 -5.07
C THR A 151 6.56 9.39 -6.22
N ILE A 152 7.38 9.48 -7.27
CA ILE A 152 7.29 8.60 -8.43
C ILE A 152 8.46 7.61 -8.43
N GLY A 153 8.15 6.33 -8.59
CA GLY A 153 9.11 5.23 -8.70
C GLY A 153 9.20 4.68 -10.10
N MET A 154 9.86 3.53 -10.26
CA MET A 154 10.04 2.86 -11.54
C MET A 154 8.72 2.32 -12.13
N GLY A 155 8.68 2.15 -13.45
CA GLY A 155 7.63 1.43 -14.17
C GLY A 155 7.75 1.54 -15.69
N SER A 156 7.18 0.55 -16.39
CA SER A 156 7.32 0.40 -17.84
C SER A 156 6.33 1.27 -18.63
N TRP A 157 5.08 1.40 -18.16
CA TRP A 157 4.02 2.19 -18.80
C TRP A 157 3.75 3.53 -18.12
N GLY A 158 4.03 3.58 -16.82
CA GLY A 158 3.84 4.75 -15.97
C GLY A 158 4.64 4.59 -14.69
N ARG A 159 4.91 5.70 -14.00
CA ARG A 159 5.79 5.72 -12.83
C ARG A 159 5.05 5.25 -11.58
N GLY A 160 5.62 4.27 -10.86
CA GLY A 160 4.96 3.67 -9.70
C GLY A 160 4.96 4.60 -8.49
N ALA A 161 3.82 5.19 -8.15
CA ALA A 161 3.64 6.04 -6.97
C ALA A 161 2.79 5.39 -5.86
N ILE A 162 2.11 4.28 -6.18
CA ILE A 162 1.12 3.67 -5.30
C ILE A 162 1.32 2.16 -5.12
N GLU A 163 0.83 1.63 -4.02
CA GLU A 163 0.55 0.21 -3.79
C GLU A 163 -0.89 0.02 -3.34
N PHE A 164 -1.45 -1.16 -3.56
CA PHE A 164 -2.86 -1.46 -3.30
C PHE A 164 -2.98 -2.44 -2.14
N ILE A 165 -4.08 -2.33 -1.40
CA ILE A 165 -4.57 -3.37 -0.50
C ILE A 165 -5.97 -3.72 -0.96
N VAL A 166 -6.17 -4.95 -1.42
CA VAL A 166 -7.49 -5.47 -1.77
C VAL A 166 -8.17 -5.92 -0.49
N PHE A 167 -9.33 -5.34 -0.19
CA PHE A 167 -10.11 -5.65 1.01
C PHE A 167 -11.31 -6.53 0.66
N GLY A 168 -11.47 -7.62 1.41
CA GLY A 168 -12.57 -8.56 1.26
C GLY A 168 -13.09 -9.09 2.59
N THR A 169 -14.29 -9.65 2.58
CA THR A 169 -14.95 -10.20 3.77
C THR A 169 -15.55 -11.57 3.50
N THR A 170 -15.49 -12.49 4.47
CA THR A 170 -16.19 -13.79 4.35
C THR A 170 -17.71 -13.65 4.46
N ASN A 171 -18.17 -12.59 5.14
CA ASN A 171 -19.58 -12.24 5.24
C ASN A 171 -19.83 -10.92 4.49
N PRO A 172 -20.67 -10.89 3.44
CA PRO A 172 -20.91 -9.68 2.66
C PRO A 172 -21.46 -8.48 3.43
N LYS A 173 -22.08 -8.70 4.59
CA LYS A 173 -22.64 -7.66 5.47
C LYS A 173 -21.61 -7.13 6.48
N MET A 174 -20.45 -7.76 6.61
CA MET A 174 -19.38 -7.29 7.50
C MET A 174 -18.81 -5.97 6.97
N ARG A 175 -18.77 -4.95 7.83
CA ARG A 175 -18.22 -3.63 7.52
C ARG A 175 -16.95 -3.38 8.33
N LEU A 176 -16.15 -2.43 7.86
CA LEU A 176 -15.07 -1.85 8.65
C LEU A 176 -15.63 -1.23 9.93
N VAL A 177 -14.85 -1.29 11.01
CA VAL A 177 -15.21 -0.67 12.29
C VAL A 177 -15.43 0.84 12.13
N ASN A 178 -14.61 1.52 11.31
CA ASN A 178 -14.71 2.96 11.05
C ASN A 178 -15.20 3.30 9.63
N ALA A 179 -16.10 2.48 9.05
CA ALA A 179 -16.48 2.55 7.63
C ALA A 179 -16.94 3.92 7.11
N THR A 180 -17.52 4.78 7.96
CA THR A 180 -18.02 6.11 7.55
C THR A 180 -16.97 7.22 7.59
N ARG A 181 -15.81 6.95 8.19
CA ARG A 181 -14.75 7.95 8.43
C ARG A 181 -13.42 7.60 7.76
N GLU A 182 -13.21 6.34 7.40
CA GLU A 182 -11.94 5.88 6.85
C GLU A 182 -11.83 6.17 5.35
N PRO A 183 -10.86 6.99 4.91
CA PRO A 183 -10.56 7.13 3.51
C PRO A 183 -10.01 5.82 2.92
N ASN A 184 -10.31 5.56 1.66
CA ASN A 184 -9.76 4.42 0.92
C ASN A 184 -8.31 4.65 0.43
N TYR A 185 -7.59 5.60 1.04
CA TYR A 185 -6.18 5.84 0.79
C TYR A 185 -5.48 6.32 2.05
N PHE A 186 -4.17 6.15 2.09
CA PHE A 186 -3.32 6.74 3.11
C PHE A 186 -1.97 7.10 2.49
N THR A 187 -1.25 7.98 3.17
CA THR A 187 0.04 8.47 2.71
C THR A 187 1.11 8.04 3.71
N ALA A 188 2.24 7.57 3.20
CA ALA A 188 3.37 7.19 4.05
C ALA A 188 4.67 7.17 3.23
N PRO A 189 5.82 7.49 3.84
CA PRO A 189 7.10 7.42 3.16
C PRO A 189 7.52 5.99 2.85
N ARG A 190 8.32 5.82 1.79
CA ARG A 190 8.92 4.51 1.48
C ARG A 190 10.00 4.17 2.50
N GLY A 191 9.87 3.01 3.15
CA GLY A 191 10.89 2.44 4.02
C GLY A 191 11.85 1.50 3.28
N LYS A 192 12.36 0.50 4.02
CA LYS A 192 13.19 -0.60 3.48
C LYS A 192 12.45 -1.39 2.39
N HIS A 193 13.20 -2.11 1.56
CA HIS A 193 12.65 -2.86 0.42
C HIS A 193 11.48 -3.76 0.83
N SER A 194 10.32 -3.55 0.22
CA SER A 194 9.06 -4.26 0.47
C SER A 194 8.52 -4.22 1.90
N ALA A 195 9.12 -3.44 2.81
CA ALA A 195 8.55 -3.22 4.14
C ALA A 195 7.33 -2.30 4.03
N LYS A 196 6.20 -2.74 4.59
CA LYS A 196 4.98 -1.94 4.63
C LYS A 196 5.07 -0.86 5.71
N PRO A 197 4.47 0.32 5.50
CA PRO A 197 4.53 1.43 6.43
C PRO A 197 3.69 1.16 7.69
N ALA A 198 4.05 1.79 8.82
CA ALA A 198 3.34 1.63 10.09
C ALA A 198 1.88 2.08 10.00
N GLU A 199 1.63 3.12 9.20
CA GLU A 199 0.33 3.70 8.91
C GLU A 199 -0.66 2.68 8.34
N ALA A 200 -0.16 1.66 7.62
CA ALA A 200 -0.99 0.58 7.12
C ALA A 200 -1.42 -0.39 8.23
N TYR A 201 -0.52 -0.71 9.17
CA TYR A 201 -0.89 -1.53 10.33
C TYR A 201 -1.92 -0.81 11.21
N ASP A 202 -1.75 0.50 11.40
CA ASP A 202 -2.70 1.33 12.15
C ASP A 202 -4.06 1.41 11.43
N LEU A 203 -4.05 1.52 10.10
CA LEU A 203 -5.26 1.46 9.26
C LEU A 203 -6.00 0.14 9.45
N ILE A 204 -5.30 -0.98 9.38
CA ILE A 204 -5.91 -2.31 9.52
C ILE A 204 -6.43 -2.51 10.94
N ALA A 205 -5.65 -2.14 11.96
CA ALA A 205 -5.98 -2.27 13.38
C ALA A 205 -7.27 -1.51 13.72
N ARG A 206 -7.37 -0.25 13.32
CA ARG A 206 -8.55 0.58 13.63
C ARG A 206 -9.79 0.18 12.85
N ASN A 207 -9.65 -0.52 11.73
CA ASN A 207 -10.79 -0.88 10.86
C ASN A 207 -11.24 -2.33 10.98
N SER A 208 -10.52 -3.19 11.71
CA SER A 208 -10.82 -4.61 11.79
C SER A 208 -10.91 -5.11 13.23
N PRO A 209 -11.87 -6.00 13.54
CA PRO A 209 -11.92 -6.64 14.85
C PRO A 209 -10.71 -7.54 15.07
N GLY A 210 -10.28 -7.64 16.33
CA GLY A 210 -9.37 -8.71 16.76
C GLY A 210 -10.08 -10.05 16.95
N PRO A 211 -9.33 -11.15 17.12
CA PRO A 211 -7.87 -11.24 16.98
C PRO A 211 -7.42 -11.14 15.51
N ARG A 212 -6.22 -10.60 15.29
CA ARG A 212 -5.63 -10.33 13.97
C ARG A 212 -4.35 -11.15 13.76
N CYS A 213 -4.08 -11.58 12.53
CA CYS A 213 -2.77 -12.12 12.16
C CYS A 213 -2.27 -11.50 10.85
N SER A 214 -0.94 -11.44 10.70
CA SER A 214 -0.29 -10.95 9.49
C SER A 214 0.63 -12.04 8.92
N LEU A 215 0.52 -12.28 7.62
CA LEU A 215 1.31 -13.27 6.89
C LEU A 215 2.32 -12.57 5.97
N PHE A 216 3.52 -13.15 5.87
CA PHE A 216 4.60 -12.72 4.96
C PHE A 216 5.16 -11.31 5.17
N GLN A 217 4.85 -10.67 6.29
CA GLN A 217 5.35 -9.33 6.59
C GLN A 217 6.88 -9.31 6.71
N ARG A 218 7.50 -8.21 6.27
CA ARG A 218 8.96 -8.00 6.40
C ARG A 218 9.35 -7.34 7.72
N THR A 219 8.38 -6.71 8.36
CA THR A 219 8.47 -6.14 9.70
C THR A 219 7.30 -6.70 10.50
N PRO A 220 7.48 -7.11 11.77
CA PRO A 220 6.36 -7.55 12.60
C PRO A 220 5.29 -6.47 12.68
N SER A 221 4.02 -6.85 12.56
CA SER A 221 2.91 -5.94 12.87
C SER A 221 2.94 -5.59 14.36
N ARG A 222 2.59 -4.34 14.70
CA ARG A 222 2.44 -3.95 16.10
C ARG A 222 1.25 -4.72 16.69
N ALA A 223 1.50 -5.42 17.81
CA ALA A 223 0.50 -6.19 18.55
C ALA A 223 -0.69 -5.29 18.95
#